data_AF-A0A136KHN6-F1
#
_entry.id   AF-A0A136KHN6-F1
#
_cell.length_a   1.000
_cell.length_b   1.000
_cell.length_c   1.000
_cell.angle_alpha   90.00
_cell.angle_beta   90.00
_cell.angle_gamma   90.00
#
_symmetry.space_group_name_H-M   'P 1'
#
loop_
_entity.id
_entity.type
_entity.pdbx_description
1 polymer ?
#
loop_
_entity_poly.entity_id
_entity_poly.type
_entity_poly.pdbx_seq_one_letter_code
_entity_poly.pdbx_strand_id
1 'polypeptide(L)'
;MRQSVIAIVAGILFFLLFSYAFNYLSPWNFSEVDLAISRYGMESGSEFIEFVENSIQLGTIWKLLDIRNVIIMLLIFGGGQVLTFAGIHMLIDKIFFKKFYEQPNHFAALRRGALIFIIICTLVFLKSIGGLIWYNIFAVVLLAVLIEYAFSARSVSDLKDSKQTQDA
;
A
#
# COMPACT_ATOMS: atom_id res chain seq x y z
N MET A 1 13.05 -16.04 13.50
CA MET A 1 12.47 -16.91 12.45
C MET A 1 10.99 -17.17 12.67
N ARG A 2 10.54 -17.70 13.82
CA ARG A 2 9.11 -17.97 14.09
C ARG A 2 8.20 -16.76 13.78
N GLN A 3 8.51 -15.57 14.30
CA GLN A 3 7.71 -14.36 14.06
C GLN A 3 7.70 -13.93 12.59
N SER A 4 8.83 -14.06 11.88
CA SER A 4 8.92 -13.77 10.44
C SER A 4 7.97 -14.67 9.64
N VAL A 5 7.96 -15.97 9.95
CA VAL A 5 7.06 -16.94 9.32
C VAL A 5 5.60 -16.65 9.66
N ILE A 6 5.29 -16.34 10.92
CA ILE A 6 3.94 -15.96 11.35
C ILE A 6 3.45 -14.73 10.57
N ALA A 7 4.29 -13.71 10.38
CA ALA A 7 3.93 -12.52 9.61
C ALA A 7 3.65 -12.84 8.14
N ILE A 8 4.47 -13.70 7.51
CA ILE A 8 4.24 -14.14 6.13
C ILE A 8 2.92 -14.92 6.02
N VAL A 9 2.69 -15.89 6.91
CA VAL A 9 1.45 -16.69 6.92
C VAL A 9 0.22 -15.80 7.12
N ALA A 10 0.28 -14.85 8.07
CA ALA A 10 -0.78 -13.87 8.27
C ALA A 10 -1.00 -13.03 7.00
N GLY A 11 0.06 -12.57 6.34
CA GLY A 11 -0.01 -11.85 5.07
C GLY A 11 -0.71 -12.67 3.97
N ILE A 12 -0.39 -13.96 3.85
CA ILE A 12 -1.07 -14.88 2.91
C ILE A 12 -2.56 -15.00 3.24
N LEU A 13 -2.93 -15.15 4.51
CA LEU A 13 -4.34 -15.19 4.92
C LEU A 13 -5.09 -13.91 4.54
N PHE A 14 -4.46 -12.74 4.69
CA PHE A 14 -5.02 -11.48 4.21
C PHE A 14 -5.18 -11.45 2.68
N PHE A 15 -4.24 -11.99 1.91
CA PHE A 15 -4.41 -12.08 0.45
C PHE A 15 -5.51 -13.06 0.03
N LEU A 16 -5.68 -14.17 0.76
CA LEU A 16 -6.82 -15.07 0.55
C LEU A 16 -8.14 -14.36 0.87
N LEU A 17 -8.19 -13.59 1.96
CA LEU A 17 -9.34 -12.77 2.31
C LEU A 17 -9.60 -11.67 1.27
N PHE A 18 -8.55 -11.08 0.70
CA PHE A 18 -8.67 -10.11 -0.39
C PHE A 18 -9.24 -10.76 -1.64
N SER A 19 -8.75 -11.94 -2.01
CA SER A 19 -9.29 -12.72 -3.14
C SER A 19 -10.77 -13.04 -2.92
N TYR A 20 -11.14 -13.47 -1.72
CA TYR A 20 -12.54 -13.64 -1.34
C TYR A 20 -13.32 -12.32 -1.51
N ALA A 21 -12.87 -11.23 -0.88
CA ALA A 21 -13.53 -9.94 -0.95
C ALA A 21 -13.70 -9.45 -2.40
N PHE A 22 -12.69 -9.62 -3.26
CA PHE A 22 -12.74 -9.21 -4.66
C PHE A 22 -13.81 -9.97 -5.47
N ASN A 23 -14.10 -11.23 -5.12
CA ASN A 23 -15.13 -12.02 -5.77
C ASN A 23 -16.56 -11.69 -5.29
N TYR A 24 -16.72 -11.17 -4.07
CA TYR A 24 -18.03 -10.92 -3.47
C TYR A 24 -18.40 -9.44 -3.32
N LEU A 25 -17.42 -8.55 -3.29
CA LEU A 25 -17.59 -7.11 -3.20
C LEU A 25 -17.15 -6.48 -4.51
N SER A 26 -18.12 -6.02 -5.31
CA SER A 26 -17.81 -5.28 -6.52
C SER A 26 -17.16 -3.93 -6.16
N PRO A 27 -16.04 -3.55 -6.82
CA PRO A 27 -15.51 -2.20 -6.71
C PRO A 27 -16.39 -1.17 -7.42
N TRP A 28 -17.31 -1.61 -8.29
CA TRP A 28 -18.16 -0.76 -9.09
C TRP A 28 -19.48 -0.45 -8.38
N ASN A 29 -19.88 0.81 -8.45
CA ASN A 29 -21.23 1.22 -8.12
C ASN A 29 -22.13 0.99 -9.35
N PHE A 30 -22.77 -0.17 -9.43
CA PHE A 30 -23.60 -0.55 -10.58
C PHE A 30 -24.71 0.46 -10.87
N SER A 31 -25.28 1.13 -9.86
CA SER A 31 -26.28 2.18 -10.08
C SER A 31 -25.74 3.35 -10.90
N GLU A 32 -24.52 3.80 -10.60
CA GLU A 32 -23.87 4.92 -11.32
C GLU A 32 -23.34 4.46 -12.69
N VAL A 33 -22.85 3.22 -12.77
CA VAL A 33 -22.38 2.61 -14.02
C VAL A 33 -23.53 2.45 -15.01
N ASP A 34 -24.68 1.89 -14.58
CA ASP A 34 -25.85 1.69 -15.44
C ASP A 34 -26.44 3.02 -15.92
N LEU A 35 -26.45 4.03 -15.04
CA LEU A 35 -26.84 5.39 -15.40
C LEU A 35 -25.90 5.99 -16.45
N ALA A 36 -24.59 5.79 -16.32
CA ALA A 36 -23.61 6.26 -17.28
C ALA A 36 -23.78 5.56 -18.64
N ILE A 37 -23.89 4.22 -18.64
CA ILE A 37 -24.13 3.41 -19.87
C ILE A 37 -25.36 3.92 -20.60
N SER A 38 -26.47 4.11 -19.88
CA SER A 38 -27.73 4.58 -20.45
C SER A 38 -27.63 6.02 -20.98
N ARG A 39 -26.95 6.91 -20.24
CA ARG A 39 -26.81 8.33 -20.62
C ARG A 39 -25.96 8.52 -21.87
N TYR A 40 -24.88 7.75 -22.00
CA TYR A 40 -23.95 7.87 -23.12
C TYR A 40 -24.26 6.93 -24.29
N GLY A 41 -25.27 6.06 -24.14
CA GLY A 41 -25.70 5.13 -25.19
C GLY A 41 -24.63 4.10 -25.54
N MET A 42 -23.91 3.59 -24.53
CA MET A 42 -22.84 2.61 -24.75
C MET A 42 -23.43 1.23 -25.11
N GLU A 43 -23.06 0.69 -26.27
CA GLU A 43 -23.55 -0.60 -26.77
C GLU A 43 -22.51 -1.71 -26.66
N SER A 44 -21.23 -1.34 -26.52
CA SER A 44 -20.11 -2.29 -26.51
C SER A 44 -19.21 -2.19 -25.28
N GLY A 45 -18.52 -3.30 -24.96
CA GLY A 45 -17.52 -3.31 -23.89
C GLY A 45 -16.31 -2.40 -24.17
N SER A 46 -15.97 -2.18 -25.46
CA SER A 46 -14.90 -1.26 -25.85
C SER A 46 -15.26 0.20 -25.56
N GLU A 47 -16.50 0.61 -25.82
CA GLU A 47 -16.98 1.95 -25.47
C GLU A 47 -16.96 2.16 -23.96
N PHE A 48 -17.33 1.13 -23.19
CA PHE A 48 -17.25 1.21 -21.73
C PHE A 48 -15.82 1.36 -21.22
N ILE A 49 -14.86 0.63 -21.80
CA ILE A 49 -13.44 0.77 -21.44
C ILE A 49 -12.94 2.19 -21.77
N GLU A 50 -13.25 2.71 -22.96
CA GLU A 50 -12.87 4.08 -23.35
C GLU A 50 -13.50 5.11 -22.40
N PHE A 51 -14.76 4.93 -22.02
CA PHE A 51 -15.42 5.76 -21.02
C PHE A 51 -14.73 5.72 -19.65
N VAL A 52 -14.30 4.54 -19.19
CA VAL A 52 -13.53 4.38 -17.95
C VAL A 52 -12.18 5.08 -18.04
N GLU A 53 -11.45 4.92 -19.15
CA GLU A 53 -10.17 5.58 -19.37
C GLU A 53 -10.31 7.11 -19.36
N ASN A 54 -11.30 7.64 -20.07
CA ASN A 54 -11.63 9.06 -20.07
C ASN A 54 -12.02 9.55 -18.67
N SER A 55 -12.78 8.75 -17.92
CA SER A 55 -13.14 9.08 -16.53
C SER A 55 -11.92 9.11 -15.59
N ILE A 56 -10.93 8.24 -15.82
CA ILE A 56 -9.65 8.27 -15.09
C ILE A 56 -8.85 9.53 -15.45
N GLN A 57 -8.77 9.87 -16.74
CA GLN A 57 -8.06 11.06 -17.20
C GLN A 57 -8.68 12.36 -16.65
N LEU A 58 -10.01 12.41 -16.58
CA LEU A 58 -10.76 13.55 -16.03
C LEU A 58 -10.84 13.54 -14.49
N GLY A 59 -10.35 12.48 -13.83
CA GLY A 59 -10.41 12.33 -12.37
C GLY A 59 -11.82 12.08 -11.81
N THR A 60 -12.77 11.67 -12.66
CA THR A 60 -14.17 11.43 -12.30
C THR A 60 -14.48 9.96 -11.99
N ILE A 61 -13.52 9.05 -12.16
CA ILE A 61 -13.66 7.60 -11.93
C ILE A 61 -14.24 7.26 -10.55
N TRP A 62 -13.97 8.09 -9.53
CA TRP A 62 -14.46 7.90 -8.17
C TRP A 62 -15.98 7.88 -8.04
N LYS A 63 -16.71 8.48 -8.98
CA LYS A 63 -18.18 8.44 -9.02
C LYS A 63 -18.72 7.07 -9.41
N LEU A 64 -17.93 6.30 -10.17
CA LEU A 64 -18.30 4.98 -10.66
C LEU A 64 -17.91 3.86 -9.67
N LEU A 65 -17.13 4.20 -8.63
CA LEU A 65 -16.64 3.26 -7.65
C LEU A 65 -17.51 3.24 -6.39
N ASP A 66 -17.75 2.05 -5.86
CA ASP A 66 -18.26 1.90 -4.50
C ASP A 66 -17.10 2.14 -3.52
N ILE A 67 -17.03 3.36 -2.99
CA ILE A 67 -15.95 3.81 -2.11
C ILE A 67 -15.84 2.93 -0.86
N ARG A 68 -16.97 2.42 -0.32
CA ARG A 68 -16.96 1.56 0.86
C ARG A 68 -16.24 0.25 0.52
N ASN A 69 -16.60 -0.38 -0.58
CA ASN A 69 -15.99 -1.65 -0.99
C ASN A 69 -14.52 -1.46 -1.35
N VAL A 70 -14.17 -0.38 -2.04
CA VAL A 70 -12.79 -0.02 -2.37
C VAL A 70 -11.95 0.16 -1.10
N ILE A 71 -12.44 0.87 -0.08
CA ILE A 71 -11.72 1.03 1.19
C ILE A 71 -11.51 -0.31 1.89
N ILE A 72 -12.55 -1.15 1.97
CA ILE A 72 -12.44 -2.49 2.59
C ILE A 72 -11.37 -3.33 1.87
N MET A 73 -11.43 -3.39 0.55
CA MET A 73 -10.47 -4.11 -0.27
C MET A 73 -9.05 -3.56 -0.11
N LEU A 74 -8.89 -2.24 -0.07
CA LEU A 74 -7.61 -1.57 0.10
C LEU A 74 -6.98 -1.87 1.48
N LEU A 75 -7.78 -1.89 2.54
CA LEU A 75 -7.31 -2.22 3.89
C LEU A 75 -6.87 -3.68 4.02
N ILE A 76 -7.63 -4.61 3.43
CA ILE A 76 -7.27 -6.04 3.45
C ILE A 76 -6.00 -6.27 2.63
N PHE A 77 -5.93 -5.70 1.41
CA PHE A 77 -4.75 -5.78 0.57
C PHE A 77 -3.52 -5.18 1.26
N GLY A 78 -3.68 -4.00 1.86
CA GLY A 78 -2.62 -3.33 2.61
C GLY A 78 -2.12 -4.14 3.79
N GLY A 79 -3.02 -4.71 4.59
CA GLY A 79 -2.66 -5.63 5.68
C GLY A 79 -1.82 -6.81 5.18
N GLY A 80 -2.25 -7.44 4.09
CA GLY A 80 -1.53 -8.55 3.46
C GLY A 80 -0.15 -8.15 2.97
N GLN A 81 -0.05 -7.03 2.26
CA GLN A 81 1.20 -6.51 1.75
C GLN A 81 2.18 -6.16 2.87
N VAL A 82 1.75 -5.36 3.85
CA VAL A 82 2.61 -4.90 4.96
C VAL A 82 3.16 -6.10 5.74
N LEU A 83 2.31 -7.07 6.09
CA LEU A 83 2.73 -8.26 6.84
C LEU A 83 3.70 -9.13 6.05
N THR A 84 3.45 -9.31 4.75
CA THR A 84 4.33 -10.11 3.87
C THR A 84 5.69 -9.44 3.72
N PHE A 85 5.72 -8.15 3.40
CA PHE A 85 6.97 -7.39 3.27
C PHE A 85 7.75 -7.34 4.58
N ALA A 86 7.08 -7.09 5.71
CA ALA A 86 7.72 -7.12 7.02
C ALA A 86 8.28 -8.52 7.33
N GLY A 87 7.52 -9.57 7.04
CA GLY A 87 7.92 -10.98 7.13
C GLY A 87 9.20 -11.29 6.38
N ILE A 88 9.24 -10.91 5.09
CA ILE A 88 10.40 -11.08 4.21
C ILE A 88 11.59 -10.26 4.73
N HIS A 89 11.37 -9.00 5.11
CA HIS A 89 12.43 -8.13 5.61
C HIS A 89 13.07 -8.69 6.89
N MET A 90 12.27 -9.18 7.84
CA MET A 90 12.75 -9.83 9.05
C MET A 90 13.50 -11.13 8.78
N LEU A 91 13.11 -11.87 7.73
CA LEU A 91 13.77 -13.11 7.33
C LEU A 91 15.14 -12.81 6.72
N ILE A 92 15.23 -11.79 5.84
CA ILE A 92 16.49 -11.30 5.27
C ILE A 92 17.42 -10.78 6.39
N ASP A 93 16.91 -9.95 7.30
CA ASP A 93 17.68 -9.42 8.45
C ASP A 93 18.30 -10.56 9.27
N LYS A 94 17.51 -11.62 9.49
CA LYS A 94 17.95 -12.78 10.29
C LYS A 94 18.97 -13.68 9.58
N ILE A 95 18.87 -13.82 8.26
CA ILE A 95 19.76 -14.70 7.49
C ILE A 95 21.11 -14.02 7.21
N PHE A 96 21.09 -12.73 6.85
CA PHE A 96 22.26 -12.06 6.30
C PHE A 96 22.99 -11.14 7.28
N PHE A 97 22.31 -10.57 8.27
CA PHE A 97 22.87 -9.46 9.06
C PHE A 97 23.03 -9.77 10.54
N LYS A 98 22.13 -10.58 11.13
CA LYS A 98 22.11 -10.84 12.57
C LYS A 98 22.74 -12.17 12.96
N LYS A 99 23.40 -12.19 14.12
CA LYS A 99 23.86 -13.44 14.74
C LYS A 99 22.67 -14.34 15.08
N PHE A 100 22.91 -15.65 15.23
CA PHE A 100 21.86 -16.65 15.42
C PHE A 100 20.93 -16.37 16.62
N TYR A 101 21.38 -15.61 17.62
CA TYR A 101 20.59 -15.26 18.82
C TYR A 101 19.92 -13.89 18.80
N GLU A 102 20.28 -12.99 17.86
CA GLU A 102 19.74 -11.63 17.84
C GLU A 102 18.36 -11.57 17.16
N GLN A 103 17.39 -10.87 17.76
CA GLN A 103 16.06 -10.75 17.16
C GLN A 103 16.01 -9.65 16.09
N PRO A 104 15.25 -9.85 14.99
CA PRO A 104 15.04 -8.83 13.98
C PRO A 104 14.25 -7.64 14.55
N ASN A 105 14.44 -6.44 14.00
CA ASN A 105 13.69 -5.27 14.47
C ASN A 105 12.31 -5.25 13.80
N HIS A 106 11.28 -5.69 14.54
CA HIS A 106 9.90 -5.78 14.05
C HIS A 106 9.32 -4.44 13.63
N PHE A 107 9.56 -3.38 14.40
CA PHE A 107 9.00 -2.06 14.15
C PHE A 107 9.56 -1.47 12.84
N ALA A 108 10.87 -1.60 12.62
CA ALA A 108 11.51 -1.16 11.39
C ALA A 108 10.97 -1.91 10.16
N ALA A 109 10.76 -3.23 10.27
CA ALA A 109 10.22 -4.04 9.18
C ALA A 109 8.77 -3.67 8.84
N LEU A 110 7.90 -3.50 9.85
CA LEU A 110 6.52 -3.05 9.66
C LEU A 110 6.43 -1.64 9.07
N ARG A 111 7.24 -0.70 9.57
CA ARG A 111 7.30 0.68 9.05
C ARG A 111 7.64 0.69 7.57
N ARG A 112 8.65 -0.10 7.15
CA ARG A 112 9.04 -0.20 5.73
C ARG A 112 7.96 -0.82 4.87
N GLY A 113 7.30 -1.88 5.36
CA GLY A 113 6.14 -2.46 4.69
C GLY A 113 5.02 -1.43 4.50
N ALA A 114 4.69 -0.68 5.55
CA ALA A 114 3.68 0.39 5.51
C ALA A 114 4.06 1.52 4.55
N LEU A 115 5.33 1.94 4.53
CA LEU A 115 5.81 2.97 3.61
C LEU A 115 5.64 2.55 2.15
N ILE A 116 5.98 1.30 1.80
CA ILE A 116 5.79 0.75 0.45
C ILE A 116 4.30 0.74 0.08
N PHE A 117 3.43 0.30 0.99
CA PHE A 117 1.99 0.31 0.76
C PHE A 117 1.46 1.74 0.53
N ILE A 118 1.88 2.71 1.34
CA ILE A 118 1.49 4.13 1.18
C ILE A 118 1.94 4.65 -0.18
N ILE A 119 3.17 4.38 -0.62
CA ILE A 119 3.66 4.77 -1.95
C ILE A 119 2.72 4.24 -3.04
N ILE A 120 2.38 2.95 -3.00
CA ILE A 120 1.50 2.33 -4.00
C ILE A 120 0.12 2.98 -3.98
N CYS A 121 -0.47 3.19 -2.80
CA CYS A 121 -1.74 3.90 -2.66
C CYS A 121 -1.69 5.32 -3.24
N THR A 122 -0.61 6.07 -2.98
CA THR A 122 -0.44 7.41 -3.54
C THR A 122 -0.32 7.38 -5.06
N LEU A 123 0.41 6.43 -5.64
CA LEU A 123 0.52 6.29 -7.09
C LEU A 123 -0.82 5.92 -7.74
N VAL A 124 -1.58 5.01 -7.14
CA VAL A 124 -2.94 4.66 -7.60
C VAL A 124 -3.85 5.88 -7.49
N PHE A 125 -3.81 6.60 -6.37
CA PHE A 125 -4.61 7.82 -6.19
C PHE A 125 -4.26 8.89 -7.22
N LEU A 126 -2.97 9.15 -7.45
CA LEU A 126 -2.50 10.07 -8.49
C LEU A 126 -3.00 9.66 -9.88
N LYS A 127 -2.97 8.35 -10.20
CA LYS A 127 -3.52 7.85 -11.47
C LYS A 127 -5.01 8.11 -11.58
N SER A 128 -5.77 7.84 -10.52
CA SER A 128 -7.23 8.00 -10.49
C SER A 128 -7.71 9.45 -10.57
N ILE A 129 -6.84 10.44 -10.36
CA ILE A 129 -7.16 11.88 -10.52
C ILE A 129 -6.55 12.49 -11.78
N GLY A 130 -6.03 11.67 -12.72
CA GLY A 130 -5.33 12.16 -13.92
C GLY A 130 -3.97 12.80 -13.63
N GLY A 131 -3.47 12.73 -12.39
CA GLY A 131 -2.25 13.38 -11.93
C GLY A 131 -0.98 12.52 -12.00
N LEU A 132 -1.03 11.31 -12.58
CA LEU A 132 0.14 10.43 -12.67
C LEU A 132 1.09 10.89 -13.80
N ILE A 133 1.90 11.90 -13.50
CA ILE A 133 2.95 12.41 -14.38
C ILE A 133 4.32 12.07 -13.75
N TRP A 134 5.36 11.91 -14.57
CA TRP A 134 6.68 11.44 -14.13
C TRP A 134 7.26 12.21 -12.94
N TYR A 135 7.08 13.54 -12.88
CA TYR A 135 7.60 14.36 -11.77
C TYR A 135 6.82 14.14 -10.47
N ASN A 136 5.54 13.78 -10.54
CA ASN A 136 4.76 13.41 -9.35
C ASN A 136 5.20 12.05 -8.80
N ILE A 137 5.52 11.09 -9.69
CA ILE A 137 6.12 9.81 -9.29
C ILE A 137 7.45 10.08 -8.55
N PHE A 138 8.30 10.93 -9.11
CA PHE A 138 9.56 11.30 -8.48
C PHE A 138 9.36 11.97 -7.12
N ALA A 139 8.40 12.91 -7.01
CA ALA A 139 8.07 13.58 -5.75
C ALA A 139 7.62 12.60 -4.66
N VAL A 140 6.78 11.61 -4.99
CA VAL A 140 6.33 10.58 -4.05
C VAL A 140 7.50 9.73 -3.55
N VAL A 141 8.38 9.30 -4.46
CA VAL A 141 9.57 8.51 -4.09
C VAL A 141 10.53 9.34 -3.24
N LEU A 142 10.80 10.59 -3.62
CA LEU A 142 11.65 11.51 -2.87
C LEU A 142 11.09 11.75 -1.46
N LEU A 143 9.79 11.99 -1.34
CA LEU A 143 9.13 12.17 -0.05
C LEU A 143 9.28 10.92 0.83
N ALA A 144 9.10 9.72 0.26
CA ALA A 144 9.27 8.47 1.01
C ALA A 144 10.72 8.29 1.51
N VAL A 145 11.72 8.64 0.70
CA VAL A 145 13.13 8.62 1.10
C VAL A 145 13.40 9.62 2.22
N LEU A 146 12.87 10.84 2.11
CA LEU A 146 13.02 11.87 3.15
C LEU A 146 12.37 11.45 4.48
N ILE A 147 11.19 10.84 4.42
CA ILE A 147 10.49 10.29 5.60
C ILE A 147 11.34 9.20 6.26
N GLU A 148 11.82 8.21 5.50
CA GLU A 148 12.66 7.14 6.05
C GLU A 148 13.98 7.67 6.61
N TYR A 149 14.58 8.68 5.96
CA TYR A 149 15.77 9.37 6.46
C TYR A 149 15.51 10.05 7.79
N ALA A 150 14.44 10.84 7.91
CA ALA A 150 14.08 11.55 9.13
C ALA A 150 13.85 10.58 10.31
N PHE A 151 13.16 9.47 10.08
CA PHE A 151 12.97 8.45 11.10
C PHE A 151 14.27 7.74 11.49
N SER A 152 15.15 7.50 10.53
CA SER A 152 16.44 6.84 10.80
C SER A 152 17.39 7.77 11.55
N ALA A 153 17.45 9.05 11.20
CA ALA A 153 18.26 10.05 11.88
C ALA A 153 17.88 10.22 13.36
N ARG A 154 16.56 10.27 13.65
CA ARG A 154 16.06 10.35 15.03
C ARG A 154 16.44 9.13 15.89
N SER A 155 16.41 7.93 15.30
CA SER A 155 16.84 6.73 16.04
C SER A 155 18.33 6.77 16.45
N VAL A 156 19.17 7.51 15.72
CA VAL A 156 20.60 7.67 16.04
C VAL A 156 20.83 8.73 17.12
N SER A 157 20.06 9.83 17.12
CA SER A 157 20.16 10.83 18.18
C SER A 157 19.77 10.27 19.54
N ASP A 158 18.64 9.53 19.60
CA ASP A 158 18.11 8.99 20.85
C ASP A 158 19.11 8.01 21.53
N LEU A 159 19.92 7.29 20.74
CA LEU A 159 20.97 6.39 21.23
C LEU A 159 22.22 7.11 21.78
N LYS A 160 22.52 8.33 21.28
CA LYS A 160 23.64 9.12 21.78
C LYS A 160 23.30 9.73 23.14
N ASP A 161 22.09 10.27 23.26
CA ASP A 161 21.61 10.90 24.49
C ASP A 161 21.51 9.86 25.63
N SER A 162 21.01 8.66 25.35
CA SER A 162 20.91 7.60 26.37
C SER A 162 22.26 7.14 26.93
N LYS A 163 23.33 7.20 26.12
CA LYS A 163 24.69 6.86 26.58
C LYS A 163 25.28 7.95 27.45
N GLN A 164 25.10 9.22 27.08
CA GLN A 164 25.58 10.35 27.88
C GLN A 164 24.94 10.40 29.28
N THR A 165 23.67 10.02 29.43
CA THR A 165 23.01 9.97 30.75
C THR A 165 23.44 8.76 31.60
N GLN A 166 24.02 7.71 31.00
CA GLN A 166 24.54 6.56 31.75
C GLN A 166 26.00 6.76 32.20
N ASP A 167 26.74 7.63 31.50
CA ASP A 167 28.14 7.93 31.78
C ASP A 167 28.33 9.16 32.71
N ALA A 168 27.25 9.82 33.12
CA ALA A 168 27.23 10.99 34.03
C ALA A 168 26.66 10.63 35.41
#